data_AF-A0A7R6YW86-F1
#
_entry.id   AF-A0A7R6YW86-F1
#
_cell.length_a   1.000
_cell.length_b   1.000
_cell.length_c   1.000
_cell.angle_alpha   90.00
_cell.angle_beta   90.00
_cell.angle_gamma   90.00
#
_symmetry.space_group_name_H-M   'P 1'
#
loop_
_entity.id
_entity.type
_entity.pdbx_description
1 polymer ?
#
loop_
_entity_poly.entity_id
_entity_poly.type
_entity_poly.pdbx_seq_one_letter_code
_entity_poly.pdbx_strand_id
1 'polypeptide(L)'
;MPPSADLIVENASILTMDPDTPRAEAIAIKDGEIIAIADRATVLEHKGPGTRVIDAERGSVVPGFNEAHMHLFAGAAELDHLQLMGVHGFDALCDAVRNYAAKRPDLSVLQAQGADYTICRRRSGSAAITSTASCRTGPSSWRLPTTTPCGRTPRRWNWPAC
;
A
#
# COMPACT_ATOMS: atom_id res chain seq x y z
N MET A 1 46.23 6.49 20.53
CA MET A 1 45.19 5.48 20.29
C MET A 1 44.01 6.17 19.65
N PRO A 2 43.40 5.59 18.60
CA PRO A 2 42.16 6.11 18.05
C PRO A 2 41.04 6.12 19.11
N PRO A 3 40.02 6.99 18.97
CA PRO A 3 38.91 7.04 19.91
C PRO A 3 38.16 5.70 19.90
N SER A 4 37.85 5.17 21.08
CA SER A 4 37.06 3.95 21.21
C SER A 4 35.63 4.15 20.76
N ALA A 5 35.10 3.23 19.94
CA ALA A 5 33.74 3.22 19.44
C ALA A 5 32.74 2.66 20.46
N ASP A 6 31.49 3.09 20.38
CA ASP A 6 30.37 2.48 21.12
C ASP A 6 29.84 1.24 20.38
N LEU A 7 29.84 1.31 19.05
CA LEU A 7 29.36 0.26 18.15
C LEU A 7 30.32 0.06 16.97
N ILE A 8 30.63 -1.20 16.67
CA ILE A 8 31.27 -1.61 15.42
C ILE A 8 30.36 -2.59 14.70
N VAL A 9 30.11 -2.36 13.40
CA VAL A 9 29.52 -3.37 12.52
C VAL A 9 30.62 -3.87 11.60
N GLU A 10 30.87 -5.18 11.60
CA GLU A 10 31.95 -5.82 10.82
C GLU A 10 31.43 -6.95 9.93
N ASN A 11 32.32 -7.47 9.08
CA ASN A 11 32.00 -8.54 8.12
C ASN A 11 30.78 -8.18 7.27
N ALA A 12 30.71 -6.92 6.83
CA ALA A 12 29.60 -6.37 6.05
C ALA A 12 30.01 -6.10 4.60
N SER A 13 29.03 -6.03 3.70
CA SER A 13 29.18 -5.39 2.39
C SER A 13 28.62 -3.98 2.48
N ILE A 14 29.46 -2.99 2.76
CA ILE A 14 29.02 -1.61 2.99
C ILE A 14 29.05 -0.82 1.69
N LEU A 15 27.95 -0.13 1.38
CA LEU A 15 27.87 0.86 0.31
C LEU A 15 27.83 2.26 0.95
N THR A 16 28.88 3.04 0.77
CA THR A 16 29.06 4.33 1.48
C THR A 16 28.34 5.49 0.80
N MET A 17 28.06 5.37 -0.50
CA MET A 17 27.65 6.44 -1.41
C MET A 17 28.70 7.57 -1.58
N ASP A 18 29.92 7.36 -1.11
CA ASP A 18 31.08 8.24 -1.36
C ASP A 18 31.83 7.75 -2.61
N PRO A 19 31.98 8.58 -3.68
CA PRO A 19 32.74 8.21 -4.88
C PRO A 19 34.20 7.82 -4.62
N ASP A 20 34.84 8.38 -3.59
CA ASP A 20 36.25 8.12 -3.30
C ASP A 20 36.44 6.80 -2.55
N THR A 21 35.47 6.42 -1.73
CA THR A 21 35.47 5.16 -0.97
C THR A 21 34.12 4.46 -1.08
N PRO A 22 33.75 3.93 -2.26
CA PRO A 22 32.38 3.45 -2.52
C PRO A 22 32.00 2.18 -1.76
N ARG A 23 33.00 1.41 -1.29
CA ARG A 23 32.79 0.16 -0.54
C ARG A 23 33.68 0.07 0.69
N ALA A 24 33.17 -0.57 1.73
CA ALA A 24 33.89 -0.88 2.96
C ALA A 24 33.43 -2.22 3.56
N GLU A 25 34.16 -2.74 4.54
CA GLU A 25 33.86 -4.03 5.19
C GLU A 25 33.41 -3.88 6.64
N ALA A 26 33.71 -2.74 7.26
CA ALA A 26 33.35 -2.43 8.62
C ALA A 26 33.12 -0.92 8.83
N ILE A 27 32.38 -0.59 9.89
CA ILE A 27 32.09 0.79 10.31
C ILE A 27 32.14 0.89 11.84
N ALA A 28 32.75 1.95 12.35
CA ALA A 28 32.81 2.30 13.76
C ALA A 28 31.99 3.56 14.04
N ILE A 29 31.17 3.50 15.09
CA ILE A 29 30.25 4.56 15.50
C ILE A 29 30.54 4.95 16.95
N LYS A 30 30.59 6.24 17.22
CA LYS A 30 30.71 6.81 18.56
C LYS A 30 29.78 8.00 18.70
N ASP A 31 29.03 8.07 19.80
CA ASP A 31 28.10 9.17 20.10
C ASP A 31 27.09 9.46 18.96
N GLY A 32 26.73 8.42 18.19
CA GLY A 32 25.83 8.53 17.03
C GLY A 32 26.50 8.98 15.72
N GLU A 33 27.81 9.24 15.72
CA GLU A 33 28.58 9.65 14.55
C GLU A 33 29.50 8.53 14.04
N ILE A 34 29.71 8.49 12.72
CA ILE A 34 30.63 7.55 12.09
C ILE A 34 32.05 8.09 12.27
N ILE A 35 32.90 7.35 12.99
CA ILE A 35 34.29 7.74 13.26
C ILE A 35 35.30 7.02 12.36
N ALA A 36 34.91 5.89 11.77
CA ALA A 36 35.71 5.19 10.76
C ALA A 36 34.82 4.30 9.88
N ILE A 37 35.18 4.18 8.60
CA ILE A 37 34.57 3.29 7.62
C ILE A 37 35.65 2.80 6.66
N ALA A 38 36.01 1.52 6.75
CA ALA A 38 37.17 0.97 6.05
C ALA A 38 37.11 -0.57 6.00
N ASP A 39 38.26 -1.21 5.76
CA ASP A 39 38.43 -2.64 5.97
C ASP A 39 38.25 -3.02 7.45
N ARG A 40 38.03 -4.31 7.70
CA ARG A 40 37.79 -4.82 9.06
C ARG A 40 38.95 -4.53 10.03
N ALA A 41 40.20 -4.67 9.59
CA ALA A 41 41.34 -4.55 10.49
C ALA A 41 41.49 -3.11 10.98
N THR A 42 41.38 -2.14 10.07
CA THR A 42 41.45 -0.70 10.38
C THR A 42 40.35 -0.28 11.37
N VAL A 43 39.11 -0.72 11.15
CA VAL A 43 37.98 -0.35 12.03
C VAL A 43 38.10 -0.99 13.42
N LEU A 44 38.66 -2.21 13.52
CA LEU A 44 38.85 -2.89 14.79
C LEU A 44 39.89 -2.22 15.71
N GLU A 45 40.73 -1.32 15.20
CA GLU A 45 41.61 -0.50 16.05
C GLU A 45 40.81 0.42 16.99
N HIS A 46 39.57 0.75 16.64
CA HIS A 46 38.65 1.53 17.47
C HIS A 46 37.93 0.71 18.55
N LYS A 47 38.17 -0.61 18.61
CA LYS A 47 37.52 -1.48 19.61
C LYS A 47 38.09 -1.22 21.01
N GLY A 48 37.22 -0.82 21.93
CA GLY A 48 37.51 -0.67 23.36
C GLY A 48 36.75 -1.68 24.22
N PRO A 49 36.96 -1.66 25.55
CA PRO A 49 36.33 -2.61 26.49
C PRO A 49 34.80 -2.57 26.52
N GLY A 50 34.18 -1.43 26.16
CA GLY A 50 32.72 -1.24 26.13
C GLY A 50 32.11 -1.31 24.73
N THR A 51 32.91 -1.54 23.69
CA THR A 51 32.41 -1.52 22.31
C THR A 51 31.52 -2.72 22.04
N ARG A 52 30.29 -2.46 21.62
CA ARG A 52 29.41 -3.50 21.07
C ARG A 52 29.85 -3.82 19.65
N VAL A 53 30.02 -5.09 19.33
CA VAL A 53 30.36 -5.55 17.98
C VAL A 53 29.19 -6.33 17.39
N ILE A 54 28.82 -6.01 16.15
CA ILE A 54 27.80 -6.71 15.37
C ILE A 54 28.50 -7.32 14.15
N ASP A 55 28.39 -8.64 14.01
CA ASP A 55 28.76 -9.35 12.78
C ASP A 55 27.58 -9.28 11.81
N ALA A 56 27.79 -8.70 10.62
CA ALA A 56 26.76 -8.57 9.60
C ALA A 56 26.62 -9.82 8.73
N GLU A 57 27.45 -10.86 8.92
CA GLU A 57 27.40 -12.14 8.21
C GLU A 57 27.45 -11.98 6.68
N ARG A 58 28.28 -11.05 6.19
CA ARG A 58 28.38 -10.60 4.78
C ARG A 58 27.12 -9.92 4.24
N GLY A 59 26.19 -9.54 5.11
CA GLY A 59 25.02 -8.75 4.81
C GLY A 59 25.36 -7.33 4.34
N SER A 60 24.43 -6.72 3.61
CA SER A 60 24.59 -5.37 3.08
C SER A 60 24.29 -4.31 4.14
N VAL A 61 25.18 -3.32 4.24
CA VAL A 61 24.94 -2.10 5.03
C VAL A 61 24.88 -0.92 4.05
N VAL A 62 23.80 -0.16 4.13
CA VAL A 62 23.53 1.00 3.28
C VAL A 62 23.15 2.19 4.16
N PRO A 63 23.26 3.43 3.67
CA PRO A 63 22.74 4.58 4.40
C PRO A 63 21.25 4.40 4.70
N GLY A 64 20.82 4.92 5.84
CA GLY A 64 19.40 4.94 6.18
C GLY A 64 18.60 5.67 5.10
N PHE A 65 17.40 5.17 4.80
CA PHE A 65 16.53 5.82 3.82
C PHE A 65 16.12 7.20 4.33
N ASN A 66 16.30 8.21 3.48
CA ASN A 66 15.84 9.57 3.72
C ASN A 66 14.59 9.83 2.89
N GLU A 67 13.47 10.08 3.56
CA GLU A 67 12.22 10.49 2.93
C GLU A 67 12.11 12.01 2.91
N ALA A 68 12.20 12.60 1.73
CA ALA A 68 12.24 14.06 1.55
C ALA A 68 10.84 14.69 1.52
N HIS A 69 9.79 13.92 1.26
CA HIS A 69 8.43 14.43 1.18
C HIS A 69 7.41 13.37 1.55
N MET A 70 6.92 13.43 2.80
CA MET A 70 5.84 12.56 3.27
C MET A 70 4.71 13.36 3.94
N HIS A 71 3.48 12.92 3.71
CA HIS A 71 2.32 13.37 4.47
C HIS A 71 2.09 12.46 5.67
N LEU A 72 2.91 12.57 6.71
CA LEU A 72 2.95 11.59 7.81
C LEU A 72 1.59 11.38 8.48
N PHE A 73 0.89 12.47 8.83
CA PHE A 73 -0.40 12.37 9.52
C PHE A 73 -1.52 11.85 8.62
N ALA A 74 -1.57 12.30 7.37
CA ALA A 74 -2.54 11.79 6.43
C ALA A 74 -2.31 10.30 6.21
N GLY A 75 -1.08 9.90 5.85
CA GLY A 75 -0.68 8.50 5.64
C GLY A 75 -0.93 7.60 6.85
N ALA A 76 -0.66 8.08 8.07
CA ALA A 76 -0.96 7.34 9.29
C ALA A 76 -2.47 7.14 9.48
N ALA A 77 -3.30 8.15 9.18
CA ALA A 77 -4.75 8.00 9.22
C ALA A 77 -5.26 7.00 8.17
N GLU A 78 -4.63 6.94 6.99
CA GLU A 78 -5.02 5.99 5.92
C GLU A 78 -4.90 4.53 6.34
N LEU A 79 -4.00 4.21 7.28
CA LEU A 79 -3.87 2.86 7.81
C LEU A 79 -5.12 2.38 8.55
N ASP A 80 -5.92 3.29 9.11
CA ASP A 80 -7.18 2.94 9.75
C ASP A 80 -8.38 3.03 8.77
N HIS A 81 -8.25 3.73 7.64
CA HIS A 81 -9.33 3.88 6.66
C HIS A 81 -9.77 2.53 6.06
N LEU A 82 -11.06 2.43 5.70
CA LEU A 82 -11.59 1.28 4.96
C LEU A 82 -10.97 1.22 3.55
N GLN A 83 -10.21 0.16 3.29
CA GLN A 83 -9.60 -0.09 1.99
C GLN A 83 -10.60 -0.77 1.05
N LEU A 84 -10.93 -0.12 -0.06
CA LEU A 84 -11.92 -0.58 -1.06
C LEU A 84 -11.29 -1.16 -2.33
N MET A 85 -9.97 -1.29 -2.38
CA MET A 85 -9.27 -1.91 -3.50
C MET A 85 -9.80 -3.33 -3.74
N GLY A 86 -10.27 -3.61 -4.95
CA GLY A 86 -10.84 -4.91 -5.33
C GLY A 86 -12.30 -5.15 -4.90
N VAL A 87 -12.94 -4.20 -4.21
CA VAL A 87 -14.38 -4.25 -3.94
C VAL A 87 -15.13 -3.82 -5.20
N HIS A 88 -16.09 -4.65 -5.65
CA HIS A 88 -16.89 -4.37 -6.84
C HIS A 88 -18.33 -4.87 -6.69
N GLY A 89 -19.27 -4.08 -7.18
CA GLY A 89 -20.69 -4.29 -7.01
C GLY A 89 -21.24 -3.58 -5.77
N PHE A 90 -22.47 -3.10 -5.90
CA PHE A 90 -23.15 -2.34 -4.85
C PHE A 90 -23.27 -3.13 -3.54
N ASP A 91 -23.66 -4.41 -3.63
CA ASP A 91 -23.84 -5.26 -2.45
C ASP A 91 -22.52 -5.44 -1.69
N ALA A 92 -21.42 -5.73 -2.40
CA ALA A 92 -20.10 -5.90 -1.80
C ALA A 92 -19.59 -4.61 -1.14
N LEU A 93 -19.86 -3.44 -1.74
CA LEU A 93 -19.54 -2.15 -1.14
C LEU A 93 -20.35 -1.93 0.15
N CYS A 94 -21.66 -2.17 0.12
CA CYS A 94 -22.50 -2.05 1.31
C CYS A 94 -22.04 -2.97 2.44
N ASP A 95 -21.71 -4.22 2.12
CA ASP A 95 -21.23 -5.19 3.11
C ASP A 95 -19.89 -4.76 3.70
N ALA A 96 -18.96 -4.27 2.88
CA ALA A 96 -17.68 -3.76 3.35
C ALA A 96 -17.86 -2.58 4.33
N VAL A 97 -18.70 -1.61 3.97
CA VAL A 97 -18.98 -0.44 4.82
C VAL A 97 -19.67 -0.85 6.12
N ARG A 98 -20.70 -1.71 6.07
CA ARG A 98 -21.43 -2.15 7.28
C ARG A 98 -20.55 -2.94 8.23
N ASN A 99 -19.74 -3.87 7.69
CA ASN A 99 -18.81 -4.66 8.50
C ASN A 99 -17.73 -3.78 9.16
N TYR A 100 -17.29 -2.74 8.46
CA TYR A 100 -16.34 -1.78 8.99
C TYR A 100 -16.97 -0.89 10.08
N ALA A 101 -18.20 -0.40 9.85
CA ALA A 101 -18.98 0.40 10.79
C ALA A 101 -19.32 -0.36 12.08
N ALA A 102 -19.74 -1.62 11.98
CA ALA A 102 -20.12 -2.44 13.13
C ALA A 102 -18.97 -2.66 14.13
N LYS A 103 -17.72 -2.59 13.66
CA LYS A 103 -16.52 -2.70 14.50
C LYS A 103 -16.10 -1.37 15.13
N ARG A 104 -16.72 -0.25 14.71
CA ARG A 104 -16.36 1.12 15.11
C ARG A 104 -17.63 1.95 15.38
N PRO A 105 -18.47 1.53 16.35
CA PRO A 105 -19.76 2.17 16.62
C PRO A 105 -19.63 3.62 17.12
N ASP A 106 -18.48 3.97 17.69
CA ASP A 106 -18.24 5.29 18.30
C ASP A 106 -17.78 6.35 17.29
N LEU A 107 -17.47 5.97 16.05
CA LEU A 107 -17.03 6.91 15.02
C LEU A 107 -18.21 7.62 14.37
N SER A 108 -18.17 8.95 14.38
CA SER A 108 -19.17 9.79 13.70
C SER A 108 -19.02 9.82 12.18
N VAL A 109 -17.83 9.50 11.66
CA VAL A 109 -17.50 9.48 10.23
C VAL A 109 -16.63 8.26 9.93
N LEU A 110 -16.96 7.56 8.85
CA LEU A 110 -16.14 6.48 8.31
C LEU A 110 -15.42 6.98 7.07
N GLN A 111 -14.10 6.79 7.04
CA GLN A 111 -13.27 7.16 5.91
C GLN A 111 -12.90 5.89 5.12
N ALA A 112 -12.93 6.00 3.80
CA ALA A 112 -12.61 4.90 2.89
C ALA A 112 -11.75 5.39 1.72
N GLN A 113 -10.92 4.51 1.17
CA GLN A 113 -9.96 4.81 0.13
C GLN A 113 -9.81 3.67 -0.87
N GLY A 114 -9.22 3.96 -2.04
CA GLY A 114 -8.96 2.96 -3.07
C GLY A 114 -10.21 2.49 -3.82
N ALA A 115 -11.29 3.31 -3.84
CA ALA A 115 -12.46 3.00 -4.62
C ALA A 115 -12.16 3.17 -6.12
N ASP A 116 -12.39 2.11 -6.89
CA ASP A 116 -12.39 2.20 -8.35
C ASP A 116 -13.58 3.04 -8.85
N TYR A 117 -13.42 3.80 -9.93
CA TYR A 117 -14.48 4.62 -10.51
C TYR A 117 -15.72 3.81 -10.92
N THR A 118 -15.55 2.51 -11.15
CA THR A 118 -16.60 1.57 -11.52
C THR A 118 -16.99 0.65 -10.36
N ILE A 119 -16.65 0.98 -9.11
CA ILE A 119 -16.94 0.16 -7.92
C ILE A 119 -18.41 -0.26 -7.82
N CYS A 120 -19.37 0.60 -8.19
CA CYS A 120 -20.79 0.27 -8.18
C CYS A 120 -21.27 -0.51 -9.42
N ARG A 121 -20.43 -0.63 -10.46
CA ARG A 121 -20.78 -1.36 -11.68
C ARG A 121 -20.67 -2.86 -11.41
N ARG A 122 -21.75 -3.58 -11.69
CA ARG A 122 -21.75 -5.04 -11.69
C ARG A 122 -20.73 -5.50 -12.75
N ARG A 123 -19.73 -6.32 -12.37
CA ARG A 123 -18.77 -6.89 -13.34
C ARG A 123 -19.54 -7.59 -14.46
N SER A 124 -19.45 -7.05 -15.67
CA SER A 124 -19.87 -7.75 -16.89
C SER A 124 -18.82 -8.82 -17.19
N GLY A 125 -18.94 -10.00 -16.58
CA GLY A 125 -18.02 -11.11 -16.84
C GLY A 125 -17.97 -12.20 -15.78
N SER A 126 -19.08 -12.92 -15.59
CA SER A 126 -19.15 -14.40 -15.47
C SER A 126 -20.60 -14.75 -15.10
N ALA A 127 -21.51 -14.50 -16.04
CA ALA A 127 -22.77 -15.22 -16.02
C ALA A 127 -22.59 -16.37 -17.00
N ALA A 128 -22.48 -17.59 -16.49
CA ALA A 128 -22.86 -18.75 -17.29
C ALA A 128 -24.27 -18.47 -17.81
N ILE A 129 -24.38 -18.22 -19.10
CA ILE A 129 -25.66 -18.10 -19.79
C ILE A 129 -26.26 -19.49 -19.79
N THR A 130 -27.01 -19.84 -18.75
CA THR A 130 -28.04 -20.89 -18.88
C THR A 130 -29.29 -20.20 -19.37
N SER A 131 -29.25 -19.77 -20.63
CA SER A 131 -30.44 -19.33 -21.36
C SER A 131 -31.23 -20.57 -21.76
N THR A 132 -32.11 -21.06 -20.88
CA THR A 132 -33.24 -21.88 -21.33
C THR A 132 -34.34 -20.94 -21.78
N ALA A 133 -34.15 -20.31 -22.94
CA ALA A 133 -35.24 -19.61 -23.62
C ALA A 133 -36.07 -20.66 -24.35
N SER A 134 -37.24 -21.02 -23.80
CA SER A 134 -38.20 -21.85 -24.52
C SER A 134 -38.78 -21.03 -25.67
N CYS A 135 -38.43 -21.39 -26.90
CA CYS A 135 -38.97 -20.80 -28.11
C CYS A 135 -40.42 -21.26 -28.27
N ARG A 136 -41.39 -20.35 -28.11
CA ARG A 136 -42.80 -20.62 -28.43
C ARG A 136 -43.07 -20.11 -29.84
N THR A 137 -43.18 -21.01 -30.80
CA THR A 137 -43.51 -20.71 -32.20
C THR A 137 -45.01 -20.43 -32.34
N GLY A 138 -45.35 -19.27 -32.90
CA GLY A 138 -46.72 -18.89 -33.29
C GLY A 138 -46.66 -17.79 -34.36
N PRO A 139 -47.54 -17.79 -35.38
CA PRO A 139 -47.24 -17.17 -36.67
C PRO A 139 -47.63 -15.68 -36.77
N SER A 140 -46.78 -14.97 -37.51
CA SER A 140 -47.08 -13.82 -38.39
C SER A 140 -47.79 -12.59 -37.81
N SER A 141 -47.03 -11.52 -37.57
CA SER A 141 -47.19 -10.25 -38.29
C SER A 141 -46.03 -9.30 -37.96
N TRP A 142 -45.24 -8.96 -38.98
CA TRP A 142 -44.24 -7.90 -38.89
C TRP A 142 -44.94 -6.54 -38.82
N ARG A 143 -44.76 -5.80 -37.72
CA ARG A 143 -45.00 -4.36 -37.66
C ARG A 143 -43.84 -3.71 -36.91
N LEU A 144 -43.12 -2.83 -37.60
CA LEU A 144 -42.23 -1.85 -36.97
C LEU A 144 -43.10 -0.72 -36.41
N PRO A 145 -42.95 -0.32 -35.14
CA PRO A 145 -43.42 0.99 -34.70
C PRO A 145 -42.25 1.98 -34.77
N THR A 146 -42.39 2.88 -35.73
CA THR A 146 -42.12 4.32 -35.68
C THR A 146 -41.44 4.89 -34.42
N THR A 147 -40.37 5.64 -34.69
CA THR A 147 -39.73 6.65 -33.83
C THR A 147 -40.70 7.35 -32.86
N THR A 148 -40.42 7.23 -31.56
CA THR A 148 -41.05 8.04 -30.50
C THR A 148 -40.02 9.01 -29.93
N PRO A 149 -40.38 10.29 -29.68
CA PRO A 149 -39.42 11.33 -29.31
C PRO A 149 -38.96 11.22 -27.86
N CYS A 150 -37.77 11.76 -27.62
CA CYS A 150 -37.09 11.88 -26.33
C CYS A 150 -37.95 12.69 -25.32
N GLY A 151 -38.80 12.01 -24.56
CA GLY A 151 -39.47 12.55 -23.38
C GLY A 151 -38.70 12.20 -22.11
N ARG A 152 -37.86 13.13 -21.64
CA ARG A 152 -37.21 13.03 -20.32
C ARG A 152 -38.28 13.21 -19.23
N THR A 153 -38.63 12.14 -18.53
CA THR A 153 -39.17 12.23 -17.17
C THR A 153 -38.00 12.32 -16.20
N PRO A 154 -37.97 13.29 -15.26
CA PRO A 154 -36.94 13.30 -14.23
C PRO A 154 -37.23 12.17 -13.25
N ARG A 155 -36.44 11.09 -13.30
CA ARG A 155 -36.45 10.08 -12.24
C ARG A 155 -35.87 10.72 -10.98
N ARG A 156 -36.72 10.98 -9.99
CA ARG A 156 -36.30 11.20 -8.61
C ARG A 156 -35.55 9.96 -8.14
N TRP A 157 -34.28 10.10 -7.83
CA TRP A 157 -33.52 9.09 -7.11
C TRP A 157 -33.91 9.18 -5.64
N ASN A 158 -34.88 8.35 -5.22
CA ASN A 158 -35.08 8.10 -3.80
C ASN A 158 -33.97 7.16 -3.34
N TRP A 159 -32.98 7.71 -2.65
CA TRP A 159 -32.06 6.93 -1.84
C TRP A 159 -32.81 6.44 -0.61
N PRO A 160 -32.95 5.13 -0.36
CA PRO A 160 -33.32 4.69 0.98
C PRO A 160 -32.19 5.12 1.92
N ALA A 161 -32.56 5.80 3.01
CA ALA A 161 -31.63 6.09 4.09
C ALA A 161 -31.03 4.77 4.60
N CYS A 162 -29.70 4.72 4.68
CA CYS A 162 -28.98 3.67 5.37
C CYS A 162 -29.17 3.79 6.89
#